data_AF-A0A645BNT7-F1
#
_entry.id   AF-A0A645BNT7-F1
#
_cell.length_a   1.000
_cell.length_b   1.000
_cell.length_c   1.000
_cell.angle_alpha   90.00
_cell.angle_beta   90.00
_cell.angle_gamma   90.00
#
_symmetry.space_group_name_H-M   'P 1'
#
loop_
_entity.id
_entity.type
_entity.pdbx_description
1 polymer ?
#
loop_
_entity_poly.entity_id
_entity_poly.type
_entity_poly.pdbx_seq_one_letter_code
_entity_poly.pdbx_strand_id
1 'polypeptide(L)'
;MNGGNLNAAYDRPGATGLEWLSRDPAVAQAFLADPLTTDTPLMKLFGPLEALRLLGRPARGLARQQDLPMLIAVGEDDPLGGASSVAFLAADYRERSGLTDVTTVVYPGARHEIFNETNRDEVIADVIAWIDARLPA
;
A
#
# COMPACT_ATOMS: atom_id res chain seq x y z
N MET A 1 -4.88 7.09 -6.29
CA MET A 1 -5.31 6.82 -4.90
C MET A 1 -6.75 7.26 -4.72
N ASN A 2 -7.56 6.42 -4.08
CA ASN A 2 -8.95 6.69 -3.73
C ASN A 2 -9.06 7.24 -2.30
N GLY A 3 -9.61 8.44 -2.12
CA GLY A 3 -9.80 9.04 -0.77
C GLY A 3 -11.22 8.88 -0.21
N GLY A 4 -12.07 8.08 -0.85
CA GLY A 4 -13.48 7.91 -0.51
C GLY A 4 -13.74 6.79 0.50
N ASN A 5 -14.92 6.17 0.42
CA ASN A 5 -15.26 5.00 1.22
C ASN A 5 -14.52 3.77 0.69
N LEU A 6 -13.43 3.40 1.35
CA LEU A 6 -12.60 2.25 0.99
C LEU A 6 -13.35 0.92 1.17
N ASN A 7 -14.32 0.86 2.08
CA ASN A 7 -15.09 -0.35 2.34
C ASN A 7 -16.31 -0.54 1.42
N ALA A 8 -16.55 0.37 0.48
CA ALA A 8 -17.78 0.37 -0.33
C ALA A 8 -18.03 -0.96 -1.08
N ALA A 9 -16.97 -1.62 -1.57
CA ALA A 9 -17.07 -2.91 -2.27
C ALA A 9 -17.37 -4.10 -1.34
N TYR A 10 -17.21 -3.92 -0.02
CA TYR A 10 -17.29 -4.98 0.97
C TYR A 10 -18.42 -4.78 1.98
N ASP A 11 -19.15 -3.68 1.86
CA ASP A 11 -20.26 -3.31 2.72
C ASP A 11 -21.40 -4.34 2.65
N ARG A 12 -21.74 -4.89 3.80
CA ARG A 12 -22.75 -5.94 3.97
C ARG A 12 -23.28 -5.94 5.41
N PRO A 13 -24.46 -6.51 5.68
CA PRO A 13 -24.96 -6.64 7.05
C PRO A 13 -23.93 -7.32 7.96
N GLY A 14 -23.56 -6.64 9.05
CA GLY A 14 -22.56 -7.12 10.01
C GLY A 14 -21.10 -6.82 9.63
N ALA A 15 -20.85 -6.06 8.57
CA ALA A 15 -19.52 -5.54 8.24
C ALA A 15 -19.02 -4.57 9.33
N THR A 16 -17.72 -4.60 9.58
CA THR A 16 -17.03 -3.69 10.51
C THR A 16 -16.71 -2.35 9.89
N GLY A 17 -16.69 -2.25 8.56
CA GLY A 17 -16.19 -1.06 7.86
C GLY A 17 -14.71 -1.16 7.49
N LEU A 18 -14.03 -2.25 7.88
CA LEU A 18 -12.59 -2.45 7.69
C LEU A 18 -12.27 -3.72 6.89
N GLU A 19 -13.27 -4.30 6.21
CA GLU A 19 -13.06 -5.48 5.36
C GLU A 19 -12.07 -5.18 4.23
N TRP A 20 -11.97 -3.93 3.78
CA TRP A 20 -10.97 -3.51 2.80
C TRP A 20 -9.51 -3.70 3.25
N LEU A 21 -9.24 -3.93 4.55
CA LEU A 21 -7.89 -4.17 5.06
C LEU A 21 -7.32 -5.51 4.59
N SER A 22 -8.06 -6.61 4.74
CA SER A 22 -7.57 -7.97 4.45
C SER A 22 -8.75 -8.91 4.14
N ARG A 23 -8.50 -10.01 3.40
CA ARG A 23 -9.50 -11.08 3.27
C ARG A 23 -9.70 -11.84 4.59
N ASP A 24 -8.72 -11.80 5.50
CA ASP A 24 -8.84 -12.40 6.82
C ASP A 24 -9.70 -11.51 7.75
N PRO A 25 -10.91 -11.95 8.16
CA PRO A 25 -11.76 -11.18 9.05
C PRO A 25 -11.14 -10.91 10.42
N ALA A 26 -10.20 -11.73 10.88
CA ALA A 26 -9.53 -11.55 12.16
C ALA A 26 -8.67 -10.27 12.18
N VAL A 27 -8.17 -9.82 11.02
CA VAL A 27 -7.38 -8.59 10.90
C VAL A 27 -8.24 -7.36 11.23
N ALA A 28 -9.45 -7.27 10.69
CA ALA A 28 -10.36 -6.18 11.00
C ALA A 28 -10.73 -6.15 12.50
N GLN A 29 -10.92 -7.32 13.11
CA GLN A 29 -11.19 -7.42 14.55
C GLN A 29 -9.99 -7.02 15.39
N ALA A 30 -8.79 -7.48 15.03
CA ALA A 30 -7.55 -7.11 15.70
C ALA A 30 -7.29 -5.61 15.59
N PHE A 31 -7.51 -5.02 14.42
CA PHE A 31 -7.41 -3.57 14.20
C PHE A 31 -8.35 -2.82 15.15
N LEU A 32 -9.64 -3.19 15.20
CA LEU A 32 -10.61 -2.53 16.09
C LEU A 32 -10.30 -2.69 17.58
N ALA A 33 -9.72 -3.84 17.97
CA ALA A 33 -9.41 -4.13 19.36
C ALA A 33 -8.13 -3.44 19.84
N ASP A 34 -7.24 -3.03 18.94
CA ASP A 34 -5.97 -2.39 19.28
C ASP A 34 -6.18 -0.89 19.58
N PRO A 35 -5.92 -0.42 20.83
CA PRO A 35 -6.08 0.98 21.19
C PRO A 35 -5.11 1.94 20.48
N LEU A 36 -4.10 1.42 19.75
CA LEU A 36 -3.14 2.22 18.99
C LEU A 36 -3.56 2.46 17.53
N THR A 37 -4.66 1.86 17.09
CA THR A 37 -5.18 2.07 15.73
C THR A 37 -6.29 3.13 15.71
N THR A 38 -6.64 3.60 14.52
CA THR A 38 -7.81 4.47 14.34
C THR A 38 -8.35 4.35 12.92
N ASP A 39 -9.67 4.43 12.79
CA ASP A 39 -10.40 4.60 11.54
C ASP A 39 -10.67 6.09 11.22
N THR A 40 -10.13 7.01 12.05
CA THR A 40 -10.32 8.45 11.89
C THR A 40 -9.78 8.91 10.52
N PRO A 41 -10.59 9.57 9.68
CA PRO A 41 -10.12 10.06 8.39
C PRO A 41 -8.91 10.99 8.53
N LEU A 42 -7.93 10.86 7.65
CA LEU A 42 -6.65 11.61 7.69
C LEU A 42 -6.86 13.13 7.83
N MET A 43 -7.84 13.69 7.12
CA MET A 43 -8.19 15.13 7.18
C MET A 43 -8.62 15.58 8.58
N LYS A 44 -9.26 14.69 9.34
CA LYS A 44 -9.69 14.93 10.73
C LYS A 44 -8.55 14.68 11.71
N LEU A 45 -7.70 13.70 11.43
CA LEU A 45 -6.59 13.32 12.31
C LEU A 45 -5.42 14.33 12.26
N PHE A 46 -5.00 14.72 11.05
CA PHE A 46 -3.84 15.59 10.84
C PHE A 46 -4.22 17.02 10.41
N GLY A 47 -5.49 17.27 10.11
CA GLY A 47 -5.96 18.51 9.49
C GLY A 47 -5.80 18.51 7.97
N PRO A 48 -6.51 19.42 7.26
CA PRO A 48 -6.59 19.42 5.81
C PRO A 48 -5.24 19.69 5.12
N LEU A 49 -4.41 20.56 5.72
CA LEU A 49 -3.13 20.94 5.14
C LEU A 49 -2.13 19.77 5.15
N GLU A 50 -2.02 19.06 6.26
CA GLU A 50 -1.08 17.94 6.38
C GLU A 50 -1.56 16.71 5.63
N ALA A 51 -2.88 16.43 5.61
CA ALA A 51 -3.44 15.38 4.78
C ALA A 51 -3.19 15.63 3.27
N LEU A 52 -3.21 16.88 2.81
CA LEU A 52 -2.88 17.21 1.42
C LEU A 52 -1.41 16.93 1.07
N ARG A 53 -0.50 16.98 2.05
CA ARG A 53 0.93 16.66 1.82
C ARG A 53 1.18 15.18 1.58
N LEU A 54 0.27 14.31 2.02
CA LEU A 54 0.31 12.88 1.73
C LEU A 54 -0.11 12.58 0.27
N LEU A 55 -0.70 13.55 -0.41
CA LEU A 55 -1.07 13.45 -1.82
C LEU A 55 0.06 14.04 -2.67
N GLY A 56 0.49 13.30 -3.69
CA GLY A 56 1.51 13.81 -4.59
C GLY A 56 2.11 12.75 -5.50
N ARG A 57 3.15 13.19 -6.22
CA ARG A 57 3.96 12.36 -7.11
C ARG A 57 5.40 12.36 -6.59
N PRO A 58 6.15 11.24 -6.77
CA PRO A 58 7.57 11.15 -6.42
C PRO A 58 8.39 12.32 -6.92
N ALA A 59 9.39 12.81 -6.16
CA ALA A 59 10.20 13.99 -6.48
C ALA A 59 10.95 13.90 -7.83
N ARG A 60 11.28 15.05 -8.46
CA ARG A 60 11.95 15.03 -9.77
C ARG A 60 13.43 14.74 -9.57
N GLY A 61 13.99 13.86 -10.40
CA GLY A 61 15.42 13.59 -10.43
C GLY A 61 15.99 13.05 -9.11
N LEU A 62 15.22 12.27 -8.35
CA LEU A 62 15.68 11.58 -7.14
C LEU A 62 16.96 10.78 -7.40
N ALA A 63 17.03 10.12 -8.56
CA ALA A 63 18.21 9.36 -8.99
C ALA A 63 19.50 10.19 -9.11
N ARG A 64 19.40 11.53 -9.24
CA ARG A 64 20.59 12.40 -9.24
C ARG A 64 21.27 12.48 -7.87
N GLN A 65 20.52 12.23 -6.81
CA GLN A 65 21.04 12.16 -5.45
C GLN A 65 21.46 10.74 -5.14
N GLN A 66 20.56 9.78 -5.37
CA GLN A 66 20.82 8.36 -5.17
C GLN A 66 19.88 7.52 -6.03
N ASP A 67 20.44 6.62 -6.82
CA ASP A 67 19.67 5.64 -7.59
C ASP A 67 19.42 4.40 -6.73
N LEU A 68 18.38 4.46 -5.91
CA LEU A 68 18.00 3.39 -4.99
C LEU A 68 17.08 2.37 -5.67
N PRO A 69 17.32 1.06 -5.46
CA PRO A 69 16.33 0.05 -5.77
C PRO A 69 15.01 0.29 -5.03
N MET A 70 13.89 0.17 -5.74
CA MET A 70 12.55 0.40 -5.22
C MET A 70 11.66 -0.82 -5.43
N LEU A 71 11.07 -1.34 -4.35
CA LEU A 71 9.97 -2.31 -4.42
C LEU A 71 8.65 -1.61 -4.13
N ILE A 72 7.66 -1.82 -4.99
CA ILE A 72 6.28 -1.38 -4.76
C ILE A 72 5.40 -2.63 -4.80
N ALA A 73 4.84 -3.02 -3.66
CA ALA A 73 4.02 -4.21 -3.51
C ALA A 73 2.61 -3.83 -3.04
N VAL A 74 1.58 -4.42 -3.65
CA VAL A 74 0.18 -4.08 -3.36
C VAL A 74 -0.74 -5.28 -3.59
N GLY A 75 -1.90 -5.29 -2.94
CA GLY A 75 -2.98 -6.20 -3.30
C GLY A 75 -3.74 -5.74 -4.55
N GLU A 76 -4.18 -6.68 -5.37
CA GLU A 76 -4.99 -6.40 -6.57
C GLU A 76 -6.29 -5.67 -6.22
N ASP A 77 -6.95 -6.11 -5.14
CA ASP A 77 -8.25 -5.65 -4.69
C ASP A 77 -8.15 -4.53 -3.62
N ASP A 78 -6.97 -3.91 -3.47
CA ASP A 78 -6.80 -2.74 -2.62
C ASP A 78 -7.56 -1.53 -3.20
N PRO A 79 -8.64 -1.06 -2.55
CA PRO A 79 -9.43 0.05 -3.05
C PRO A 79 -8.72 1.40 -2.92
N LEU A 80 -7.62 1.50 -2.14
CA LEU A 80 -6.83 2.72 -1.98
C LEU A 80 -5.86 2.92 -3.14
N GLY A 81 -4.99 1.93 -3.37
CA GLY A 81 -3.91 1.95 -4.35
C GLY A 81 -4.18 1.03 -5.54
N GLY A 82 -4.31 -0.27 -5.29
CA GLY A 82 -4.58 -1.27 -6.34
C GLY A 82 -3.56 -1.31 -7.48
N ALA A 83 -3.77 -2.24 -8.41
CA ALA A 83 -2.82 -2.51 -9.50
C ALA A 83 -2.54 -1.29 -10.39
N SER A 84 -3.59 -0.56 -10.78
CA SER A 84 -3.45 0.59 -11.70
C SER A 84 -2.69 1.75 -11.05
N SER A 85 -2.95 2.09 -9.78
CA SER A 85 -2.24 3.21 -9.15
C SER A 85 -0.77 2.88 -8.95
N VAL A 86 -0.43 1.62 -8.65
CA VAL A 86 0.97 1.20 -8.52
C VAL A 86 1.69 1.22 -9.87
N ALA A 87 1.02 0.85 -10.97
CA ALA A 87 1.60 0.98 -12.31
C ALA A 87 1.96 2.44 -12.64
N PHE A 88 1.05 3.39 -12.36
CA PHE A 88 1.33 4.82 -12.53
C PHE A 88 2.44 5.32 -11.60
N LEU A 89 2.45 4.88 -10.35
CA LEU A 89 3.48 5.26 -9.39
C LEU A 89 4.87 4.77 -9.81
N ALA A 90 4.96 3.53 -10.29
CA ALA A 90 6.20 2.96 -10.80
C ALA A 90 6.69 3.68 -12.06
N ALA A 91 5.79 4.05 -12.97
CA ALA A 91 6.11 4.89 -14.13
C ALA A 91 6.66 6.25 -13.67
N ASP A 92 6.05 6.89 -12.67
CA ASP A 92 6.55 8.15 -12.11
C ASP A 92 7.94 8.03 -11.48
N TYR A 93 8.22 6.95 -10.75
CA TYR A 93 9.56 6.73 -10.20
C TYR A 93 10.60 6.57 -11.31
N ARG A 94 10.27 5.87 -12.40
CA ARG A 94 11.18 5.72 -13.54
C ARG A 94 11.35 7.02 -14.33
N GLU A 95 10.26 7.61 -14.79
CA GLU A 95 10.29 8.72 -15.75
C GLU A 95 10.53 10.09 -15.10
N ARG A 96 9.87 10.35 -13.97
CA ARG A 96 9.96 11.65 -13.28
C ARG A 96 11.14 11.68 -12.33
N SER A 97 11.38 10.59 -11.61
CA SER A 97 12.41 10.52 -10.58
C SER A 97 13.75 10.01 -11.12
N GLY A 98 13.72 9.26 -12.24
CA GLY A 98 14.91 8.74 -12.92
C GLY A 98 15.44 7.43 -12.32
N LEU A 99 14.69 6.76 -11.43
CA LEU A 99 15.15 5.51 -10.81
C LEU A 99 15.25 4.40 -11.86
N THR A 100 16.35 3.67 -11.84
CA THR A 100 16.62 2.62 -12.84
C THR A 100 16.09 1.25 -12.42
N ASP A 101 16.05 0.98 -11.11
CA ASP A 101 15.56 -0.27 -10.55
C ASP A 101 14.26 -0.03 -9.75
N VAL A 102 13.13 -0.22 -10.44
CA VAL A 102 11.80 -0.18 -9.82
C VAL A 102 11.12 -1.51 -10.12
N THR A 103 10.80 -2.26 -9.06
CA THR A 103 10.08 -3.53 -9.11
C THR A 103 8.66 -3.33 -8.60
N THR A 104 7.67 -3.92 -9.28
CA THR A 104 6.27 -3.89 -8.86
C THR A 104 5.73 -5.30 -8.70
N VAL A 105 5.07 -5.57 -7.58
CA VAL A 105 4.39 -6.85 -7.32
C VAL A 105 2.93 -6.55 -6.98
N VAL A 106 2.02 -7.29 -7.61
CA VAL A 106 0.58 -7.20 -7.37
C VAL A 106 0.10 -8.59 -6.97
N TYR A 107 -0.42 -8.73 -5.75
CA TYR A 107 -0.90 -10.01 -5.22
C TYR A 107 -2.38 -10.23 -5.56
N PRO A 108 -2.74 -11.26 -6.34
CA PRO A 108 -4.11 -11.48 -6.78
C PRO A 108 -5.10 -11.67 -5.63
N GLY A 109 -6.22 -10.95 -5.69
CA GLY A 109 -7.27 -10.94 -4.67
C GLY A 109 -6.86 -10.45 -3.27
N ALA A 110 -5.59 -10.09 -3.03
CA ALA A 110 -5.18 -9.49 -1.77
C ALA A 110 -5.72 -8.07 -1.67
N ARG A 111 -6.02 -7.62 -0.44
CA ARG A 111 -6.50 -6.26 -0.18
C ARG A 111 -5.37 -5.35 0.29
N HIS A 112 -5.64 -4.41 1.20
CA HIS A 112 -4.71 -3.33 1.54
C HIS A 112 -3.49 -3.80 2.37
N GLU A 113 -3.70 -4.58 3.43
CA GLU A 113 -2.67 -5.02 4.36
C GLU A 113 -2.04 -6.34 3.93
N ILE A 114 -1.27 -6.32 2.84
CA ILE A 114 -0.65 -7.53 2.25
C ILE A 114 0.19 -8.37 3.23
N PHE A 115 0.76 -7.76 4.28
CA PHE A 115 1.52 -8.48 5.31
C PHE A 115 0.63 -9.17 6.37
N ASN A 116 -0.64 -8.76 6.47
CA ASN A 116 -1.66 -9.38 7.30
C ASN A 116 -2.69 -10.15 6.45
N GLU A 117 -2.38 -10.41 5.19
CA GLU A 117 -3.26 -11.11 4.27
C GLU A 117 -3.13 -12.63 4.43
N THR A 118 -4.13 -13.37 3.97
CA THR A 118 -4.15 -14.84 3.96
C THR A 118 -2.97 -15.50 3.22
N ASN A 119 -2.31 -14.77 2.30
CA ASN A 119 -1.08 -15.20 1.63
C ASN A 119 0.18 -14.50 2.16
N ARG A 120 0.18 -14.00 3.40
CA ARG A 120 1.33 -13.28 3.99
C ARG A 120 2.68 -14.00 3.84
N ASP A 121 2.70 -15.32 3.85
CA ASP A 121 3.94 -16.10 3.77
C ASP A 121 4.60 -15.95 2.38
N GLU A 122 3.78 -15.86 1.32
CA GLU A 122 4.22 -15.51 -0.04
C GLU A 122 4.77 -14.08 -0.08
N VAL A 123 4.00 -13.13 0.48
CA VAL A 123 4.38 -11.70 0.50
C VAL A 123 5.72 -11.49 1.20
N ILE A 124 5.92 -12.14 2.35
CA ILE A 124 7.17 -12.06 3.12
C ILE A 124 8.33 -12.70 2.35
N ALA A 125 8.12 -13.86 1.74
CA ALA A 125 9.14 -14.55 0.96
C ALA A 125 9.61 -13.70 -0.23
N ASP A 126 8.68 -13.06 -0.95
CA ASP A 126 8.98 -12.20 -2.08
C ASP A 126 9.79 -10.96 -1.67
N VAL A 127 9.44 -10.35 -0.54
CA VAL A 127 10.19 -9.21 0.01
C VAL A 127 11.62 -9.63 0.39
N ILE A 128 11.77 -10.76 1.08
CA ILE A 128 13.10 -11.27 1.45
C ILE A 128 13.92 -11.56 0.20
N ALA A 129 13.35 -12.27 -0.78
CA ALA A 129 14.03 -12.57 -2.04
C ALA A 129 14.44 -11.30 -2.80
N TRP A 130 13.59 -10.26 -2.78
CA TRP A 130 13.89 -8.98 -3.40
C TRP A 130 15.06 -8.26 -2.71
N ILE A 131 15.10 -8.30 -1.38
CA ILE A 131 16.20 -7.73 -0.56
C ILE A 131 17.50 -8.49 -0.81
N ASP A 132 17.49 -9.82 -0.69
CA ASP A 132 18.68 -10.67 -0.82
C ASP A 132 19.34 -10.51 -2.20
N ALA A 133 18.55 -10.29 -3.25
CA ALA A 133 19.05 -10.05 -4.60
C ALA A 133 19.82 -8.71 -4.76
N ARG A 134 19.66 -7.77 -3.81
CA ARG A 134 20.21 -6.40 -3.90
C ARG A 134 21.18 -6.05 -2.78
N LEU A 135 21.03 -6.70 -1.64
CA LEU A 135 21.89 -6.57 -0.48
C LEU A 135 22.51 -7.94 -0.15
N PRO A 136 23.38 -8.48 -1.03
CA PRO A 136 24.09 -9.72 -0.74
C PRO A 136 25.01 -9.51 0.48
N ALA A 137 25.08 -10.53 1.33
CA ALA A 137 25.91 -10.56 2.54
C ALA A 137 27.42 -10.45 2.26
#